data_AF-A0A554VUP3-F1
#
_entry.id   AF-A0A554VUP3-F1
#
_cell.length_a   1.000
_cell.length_b   1.000
_cell.length_c   1.000
_cell.angle_alpha   90.00
_cell.angle_beta   90.00
_cell.angle_gamma   90.00
#
_symmetry.space_group_name_H-M   'P 1'
#
loop_
_entity.id
_entity.type
_entity.pdbx_description
1 polymer ?
#
loop_
_entity_poly.entity_id
_entity_poly.type
_entity_poly.pdbx_seq_one_letter_code
_entity_poly.pdbx_strand_id
1 'polypeptide(L)' 'MTDPSSEQISEVLDEGFDAYRAGISRRGNPYRMGTDELLCIAWIRGYNWARTERALKMGREQSG' A
#
# COMPACT_ATOMS: atom_id res chain seq x y z
N MET A 1 -0.22 20.15 -13.88
CA MET A 1 -0.26 18.78 -13.35
C MET A 1 -1.70 18.56 -12.95
N THR A 2 -2.35 17.53 -13.48
CA THR A 2 -3.74 17.22 -13.14
C THR A 2 -3.70 16.29 -11.95
N ASP A 3 -4.48 16.57 -10.91
CA ASP A 3 -4.56 15.69 -9.75
C ASP A 3 -5.10 14.31 -10.18
N PRO A 4 -4.62 13.21 -9.56
CA PRO A 4 -5.07 11.87 -9.88
C PRO A 4 -6.56 11.69 -9.54
N SER A 5 -7.26 10.93 -10.37
CA SER A 5 -8.67 10.62 -10.13
C SER A 5 -8.85 9.75 -8.88
N SER A 6 -10.06 9.74 -8.31
CA SER A 6 -10.38 8.84 -7.20
C SER A 6 -10.21 7.37 -7.55
N GLU A 7 -10.47 7.01 -8.81
CA GLU A 7 -10.30 5.64 -9.33
C GLU A 7 -8.82 5.26 -9.35
N GLN A 8 -7.95 6.13 -9.88
CA GLN A 8 -6.50 5.93 -9.85
C GLN A 8 -5.95 5.81 -8.43
N ILE A 9 -6.46 6.63 -7.50
CA ILE A 9 -6.07 6.52 -6.08
C ILE A 9 -6.48 5.16 -5.50
N SER A 10 -7.67 4.65 -5.86
CA SER A 10 -8.14 3.33 -5.41
C SER A 10 -7.28 2.20 -5.97
N GLU A 11 -6.96 2.23 -7.26
CA GLU A 11 -6.09 1.24 -7.89
C GLU A 11 -4.71 1.21 -7.21
N VAL A 12 -4.14 2.39 -6.92
CA VAL A 12 -2.82 2.50 -6.29
C VAL A 12 -2.84 2.06 -4.82
N LEU A 13 -3.97 2.20 -4.12
CA LEU A 13 -4.16 1.60 -2.80
C LEU A 13 -4.08 0.06 -2.89
N ASP A 14 -4.78 -0.53 -3.86
CA ASP A 14 -4.77 -1.99 -4.07
C ASP A 14 -3.38 -2.50 -4.48
N GLU A 15 -2.69 -1.79 -5.36
CA GLU A 15 -1.30 -2.09 -5.73
C GLU A 15 -0.36 -2.12 -4.51
N GLY A 16 -0.50 -1.14 -3.62
CA GLY A 16 0.28 -1.08 -2.38
C GLY A 16 -0.01 -2.27 -1.46
N PHE A 17 -1.29 -2.63 -1.34
CA PHE A 17 -1.75 -3.77 -0.55
C PHE A 17 -1.15 -5.09 -1.07
N ASP A 18 -1.25 -5.31 -2.37
CA ASP A 18 -0.74 -6.52 -3.03
C ASP A 18 0.79 -6.60 -3.01
N ALA A 19 1.48 -5.45 -3.15
CA ALA A 19 2.93 -5.41 -3.08
C ALA A 19 3.47 -5.95 -1.74
N TYR A 20 2.84 -5.59 -0.61
CA TYR A 20 3.22 -6.16 0.68
C TYR A 20 3.02 -7.68 0.72
N ARG A 21 1.89 -8.16 0.18
CA ARG A 21 1.56 -9.60 0.14
C ARG A 21 2.54 -10.38 -0.75
N ALA A 22 3.02 -9.76 -1.82
CA ALA A 22 4.06 -10.27 -2.69
C ALA A 22 5.48 -10.20 -2.09
N GLY A 23 5.64 -9.63 -0.89
CA GLY A 23 6.94 -9.50 -0.23
C GLY A 23 7.83 -8.39 -0.83
N ILE A 24 7.25 -7.50 -1.64
CA ILE A 24 7.97 -6.34 -2.18
C ILE A 24 8.28 -5.40 -1.02
N SER A 25 9.50 -4.85 -0.98
CA SER A 25 9.85 -3.89 0.05
C SER A 25 9.16 -2.54 -0.19
N ARG A 26 8.91 -1.77 0.87
CA ARG A 26 8.41 -0.39 0.75
C ARG A 26 9.28 0.53 -0.12
N ARG A 27 10.57 0.19 -0.35
CA ARG A 27 11.45 0.94 -1.27
C ARG A 27 11.10 0.71 -2.74
N GLY A 28 10.35 -0.36 -3.06
CA GLY A 28 9.86 -0.67 -4.39
C GLY A 28 8.60 0.11 -4.80
N ASN A 29 8.17 1.11 -4.03
CA ASN A 29 7.06 1.98 -4.42
C ASN A 29 7.41 2.71 -5.75
N PRO A 30 6.70 2.44 -6.86
CA PRO A 30 7.02 3.01 -8.16
C PRO A 30 6.75 4.52 -8.23
N TYR A 31 5.89 5.05 -7.36
CA TYR A 31 5.51 6.45 -7.29
C TYR A 31 6.46 7.30 -6.44
N ARG A 32 7.48 6.68 -5.81
CA ARG A 32 8.38 7.36 -4.87
C ARG A 32 9.15 8.54 -5.45
N MET A 33 9.52 8.45 -6.73
CA MET A 33 10.23 9.51 -7.47
C MET A 33 9.30 10.24 -8.46
N GLY A 34 8.00 9.99 -8.38
CA GLY A 34 7.01 10.59 -9.27
C GLY A 34 6.71 12.03 -8.89
N THR A 35 6.16 12.79 -9.85
CA THR A 35 5.61 14.13 -9.61
C THR A 35 4.30 14.09 -8.83
N ASP A 36 3.67 12.92 -8.72
CA ASP A 36 2.37 12.73 -8.11
C ASP A 36 2.47 12.16 -6.69
N GLU A 37 2.68 13.06 -5.73
CA GLU A 37 2.85 12.73 -4.31
C GLU A 37 1.64 11.96 -3.75
N LEU A 38 0.44 12.23 -4.26
CA LEU A 38 -0.79 11.57 -3.84
C LEU A 38 -0.77 10.07 -4.16
N LEU A 39 -0.28 9.67 -5.34
CA LEU A 39 -0.14 8.25 -5.69
C LEU A 39 0.90 7.57 -4.79
N CYS A 40 2.00 8.26 -4.47
CA CYS A 40 2.99 7.75 -3.51
C CYS A 40 2.39 7.48 -2.13
N ILE A 41 1.56 8.42 -1.63
CA ILE A 41 0.86 8.27 -0.35
C ILE A 41 -0.17 7.14 -0.40
N ALA A 42 -0.97 7.07 -1.47
CA ALA A 42 -1.96 6.01 -1.68
C ALA A 42 -1.32 4.62 -1.61
N TRP A 43 -0.24 4.40 -2.36
CA TRP A 43 0.48 3.13 -2.37
C TRP A 43 1.00 2.76 -0.97
N ILE A 44 1.59 3.72 -0.26
CA ILE A 44 2.11 3.51 1.11
C ILE A 44 0.98 3.13 2.07
N ARG A 45 -0.22 3.71 1.91
CA ARG A 45 -1.37 3.39 2.76
C ARG A 45 -1.84 1.95 2.54
N GLY A 46 -2.03 1.54 1.29
CA GLY A 46 -2.38 0.16 0.94
C GLY A 46 -1.38 -0.86 1.52
N TYR A 47 -0.10 -0.57 1.35
CA TYR A 47 0.99 -1.40 1.87
C TYR A 47 0.92 -1.56 3.40
N ASN A 48 0.72 -0.46 4.13
CA ASN A 48 0.63 -0.49 5.59
C ASN A 48 -0.65 -1.16 6.09
N TRP A 49 -1.75 -1.06 5.34
CA TRP A 49 -2.97 -1.80 5.61
C TRP A 49 -2.69 -3.30 5.59
N ALA A 50 -2.17 -3.83 4.48
CA ALA A 50 -1.87 -5.25 4.34
C ALA A 50 -0.93 -5.76 5.44
N ARG A 51 0.07 -4.95 5.81
CA ARG A 51 0.97 -5.22 6.94
C ARG A 51 0.24 -5.32 8.27
N THR A 52 -0.71 -4.43 8.51
CA THR A 52 -1.50 -4.40 9.75
C THR A 52 -2.43 -5.60 9.82
N GLU A 53 -3.10 -5.95 8.72
CA GLU A 53 -3.93 -7.16 8.65
C GLU A 53 -3.14 -8.44 8.98
N ARG A 54 -1.92 -8.56 8.44
CA ARG A 54 -1.06 -9.70 8.76
C ARG A 54 -0.69 -9.73 10.25
N ALA A 55 -0.31 -8.60 10.82
CA ALA A 55 0.04 -8.51 12.23
C ALA A 55 -1.13 -8.88 13.15
N LEU A 56 -2.35 -8.42 12.82
CA LEU A 56 -3.57 -8.75 13.57
C LEU A 56 -3.94 -10.24 13.45
N LYS A 57 -3.77 -10.86 12.27
CA LYS A 57 -4.00 -12.31 12.10
C LYS A 57 -3.04 -13.14 12.94
N MET A 58 -1.74 -12.85 12.88
CA MET A 58 -0.76 -13.59 13.69
C MET A 58 -0.95 -13.38 15.19
N GLY A 59 -1.38 -12.19 15.63
CA GLY A 59 -1.69 -11.94 17.04
C GLY A 59 -2.87 -12.78 17.55
N ARG A 60 -3.87 -13.05 16.71
CA ARG A 60 -5.00 -13.93 17.05
C ARG A 60 -4.58 -15.40 17.13
N GLU A 61 -3.70 -15.86 16.24
CA GLU A 61 -3.19 -17.24 16.24
C GLU A 61 -2.31 -17.55 17.47
N GLN A 62 -1.63 -16.55 18.04
CA GLN A 62 -0.80 -16.71 19.23
C GLN A 62 -1.58 -16.63 20.55
N SER A 63 -2.82 -16.15 20.51
CA SER A 63 -3.67 -15.97 21.69
C SER A 63 -4.73 -17.09 21.83
N GLY A 64 -4.72 -18.08 20.94
CA GLY A 64 -5.68 -19.20 20.87
C GLY A 64 -5.11 -20.50 21.40
#